data_AF-A0A9D2K3S2-F1
#
_entry.id   AF-A0A9D2K3S2-F1
#
_cell.length_a   1.000
_cell.length_b   1.000
_cell.length_c   1.000
_cell.angle_alpha   90.00
_cell.angle_beta   90.00
_cell.angle_gamma   90.00
#
_symmetry.space_group_name_H-M   'P 1'
#
loop_
_entity.id
_entity.type
_entity.pdbx_description
1 polymer ?
#
loop_
_entity_poly.entity_id
_entity_poly.type
_entity_poly.pdbx_seq_one_letter_code
_entity_poly.pdbx_strand_id
1 'polypeptide(L)'
;MNDDNTVTASTYPWVVHYENSEGELVDIDNTMESSEDSELGEVLENKDNSIEIKFSKKAKEKNMVKLTYEGHKISWGMVSANKNKNVKDQTQRRFNLTNDPQYLNNISSTVTYGEIRPNVDLYYDVIGMSLKERIVLKSAEAERNFTFQFSTKDLTMSKDEDRILFRSLDGTEVFCMDPLMMYDALGNESPAIDITLECTKDNQNNHEYLLTITPSDQWLDNPERVFPVTIDPSIQTTQNPSSVMDTYISSGSPNYSSYYNWGWFKVGTNGSTVNKALIYFHLPEAIKFSDRVIHAELHAAPYLGENSSLFTQLESS
;
A
#
# COMPACT_ATOMS: atom_id res chain seq x y z
N MET A 1 21.85 4.60 22.64
CA MET A 1 23.08 4.03 23.23
C MET A 1 22.62 3.11 24.33
N ASN A 2 23.03 1.85 24.26
CA ASN A 2 22.58 0.81 25.16
C ASN A 2 23.39 0.86 26.46
N ASP A 3 22.93 0.17 27.51
CA ASP A 3 23.58 0.14 28.82
C ASP A 3 25.02 -0.41 28.77
N ASP A 4 25.37 -1.18 27.72
CA ASP A 4 26.71 -1.71 27.46
C ASP A 4 27.59 -0.81 26.58
N ASN A 5 27.18 0.44 26.35
CA ASN A 5 27.80 1.42 25.44
C ASN A 5 27.80 1.03 23.96
N THR A 6 27.07 -0.02 23.56
CA THR A 6 26.82 -0.29 22.14
C THR A 6 25.78 0.68 21.58
N VAL A 7 25.74 0.81 20.26
CA VAL A 7 24.72 1.58 19.54
C VAL A 7 23.94 0.60 18.69
N THR A 8 22.63 0.57 18.88
CA THR A 8 21.70 -0.10 17.96
C THR A 8 21.18 0.92 16.97
N ALA A 9 21.19 0.56 15.69
CA ALA A 9 20.56 1.33 14.63
C ALA A 9 19.66 0.39 13.84
N SER A 10 18.43 0.84 13.56
CA SER A 10 17.40 0.05 12.89
C SER A 10 17.04 0.74 11.58
N THR A 11 16.81 -0.07 10.54
CA THR A 11 16.39 0.40 9.22
C THR A 11 15.06 -0.26 8.89
N TYR A 12 14.08 0.54 8.46
CA TYR A 12 12.72 0.08 8.20
C TYR A 12 12.37 0.19 6.72
N PRO A 13 11.58 -0.76 6.18
CA PRO A 13 11.14 -0.70 4.78
C PRO A 13 10.14 0.41 4.50
N TRP A 14 9.54 0.98 5.54
CA TRP A 14 8.61 2.11 5.45
C TRP A 14 9.08 3.25 6.33
N VAL A 15 8.60 4.46 6.06
CA VAL A 15 8.72 5.57 7.00
C VAL A 15 7.92 5.22 8.26
N VAL A 16 8.57 5.31 9.42
CA VAL A 16 7.97 4.95 10.71
C VAL A 16 8.00 6.08 11.74
N HIS A 17 8.67 7.19 11.42
CA HIS A 17 8.70 8.40 12.23
C HIS A 17 8.31 9.61 11.38
N TYR A 18 7.76 10.64 12.01
CA TYR A 18 7.48 11.93 11.38
C TYR A 18 7.85 13.08 12.31
N GLU A 19 8.08 14.27 11.74
CA GLU A 19 8.30 15.48 12.51
C GLU A 19 6.94 16.11 12.87
N ASN A 20 6.66 16.25 14.16
CA ASN A 20 5.41 16.85 14.64
C ASN A 20 5.44 18.39 14.51
N SER A 21 4.34 19.05 14.88
CA SER A 21 4.23 20.52 14.80
C SER A 21 5.21 21.29 15.71
N GLU A 22 5.84 20.61 16.67
CA GLU A 22 6.83 21.18 17.59
C GLU A 22 8.28 20.97 17.08
N GLY A 23 8.45 20.29 15.94
CA GLY A 23 9.76 19.98 15.36
C GLY A 23 10.42 18.73 15.96
N GLU A 24 9.65 17.90 16.67
CA GLU A 24 10.15 16.67 17.30
C GLU A 24 9.90 15.47 16.40
N LEU A 25 10.90 14.60 16.27
CA LEU A 25 10.75 13.32 15.59
C LEU A 25 10.02 12.34 16.50
N VAL A 26 8.82 11.91 16.10
CA VAL A 26 7.96 11.00 16.85
C VAL A 26 7.52 9.81 16.00
N ASP A 27 7.10 8.72 16.63
CA ASP A 27 6.62 7.52 15.94
C ASP A 27 5.30 7.78 15.21
N ILE A 28 5.14 7.20 14.03
CA ILE A 28 3.85 7.18 13.31
C ILE A 28 2.86 6.29 14.06
N ASP A 29 1.65 6.81 14.25
CA ASP A 29 0.49 6.09 14.76
C ASP A 29 -0.63 6.11 13.71
N ASN A 30 -0.76 5.01 12.96
CA ASN A 30 -1.84 4.80 12.01
C ASN A 30 -3.05 4.09 12.64
N THR A 31 -3.21 4.07 13.96
CA THR A 31 -4.48 3.63 14.58
C THR A 31 -5.62 4.50 14.08
N MET A 32 -6.79 3.88 13.89
CA MET A 32 -7.96 4.54 13.32
C MET A 32 -8.83 5.13 14.43
N GLU A 33 -9.11 6.42 14.34
CA GLU A 33 -10.02 7.13 15.24
C GLU A 33 -11.28 7.56 14.49
N SER A 34 -12.41 7.61 15.19
CA SER A 34 -13.66 8.11 14.60
C SER A 34 -13.74 9.63 14.70
N SER A 35 -14.03 10.30 13.59
CA SER A 35 -14.27 11.75 13.55
C SER A 35 -15.41 12.09 12.58
N GLU A 36 -15.70 13.38 12.41
CA GLU A 36 -16.68 13.91 11.46
C GLU A 36 -15.96 14.83 10.47
N ASP A 37 -16.23 14.66 9.18
CA ASP A 37 -15.72 15.52 8.12
C ASP A 37 -16.87 16.20 7.37
N SER A 38 -16.72 17.48 7.02
CA SER A 38 -17.79 18.27 6.39
C SER A 38 -18.25 17.74 5.03
N GLU A 39 -17.39 17.03 4.30
CA GLU A 39 -17.67 16.48 2.98
C GLU A 39 -17.95 14.96 3.05
N LEU A 40 -17.27 14.24 3.94
CA LEU A 40 -17.34 12.79 4.06
C LEU A 40 -18.35 12.32 5.14
N GLY A 41 -18.85 13.19 6.02
CA GLY A 41 -19.69 12.82 7.17
C GLY A 41 -18.89 12.05 8.23
N GLU A 42 -19.50 11.06 8.88
CA GLU A 42 -18.80 10.16 9.80
C GLU A 42 -17.65 9.41 9.09
N VAL A 43 -16.44 9.51 9.64
CA VAL A 43 -15.21 8.93 9.07
C VAL A 43 -14.41 8.13 10.10
N LEU A 44 -13.48 7.32 9.58
CA LEU A 44 -12.29 6.84 10.29
C LEU A 44 -11.07 7.63 9.79
N GLU A 45 -10.16 8.01 10.67
CA GLU A 45 -9.00 8.85 10.40
C GLU A 45 -7.76 8.25 11.08
N ASN A 46 -6.60 8.26 10.40
CA ASN A 46 -5.35 7.84 11.03
C ASN A 46 -4.86 8.92 12.01
N LYS A 47 -4.27 8.48 13.12
CA LYS A 47 -4.07 9.33 14.30
C LYS A 47 -2.90 10.33 14.19
N ASP A 48 -1.66 9.84 14.09
CA ASP A 48 -0.44 10.66 14.16
C ASP A 48 0.49 10.33 12.99
N ASN A 49 0.51 11.18 11.95
CA ASN A 49 1.31 10.98 10.73
C ASN A 49 1.40 12.30 9.93
N SER A 50 2.43 12.45 9.08
CA SER A 50 2.50 13.55 8.10
C SER A 50 1.46 13.45 6.98
N ILE A 51 0.93 12.25 6.74
CA ILE A 51 -0.23 12.06 5.86
C ILE A 51 -1.51 11.94 6.67
N GLU A 52 -2.57 12.64 6.25
CA GLU A 52 -3.90 12.49 6.84
C GLU A 52 -4.79 11.75 5.84
N ILE A 53 -5.37 10.64 6.27
CA ILE A 53 -6.27 9.81 5.47
C ILE A 53 -7.59 9.65 6.21
N LYS A 54 -8.68 9.99 5.53
CA LYS A 54 -10.05 9.84 6.04
C LYS A 54 -10.84 8.90 5.18
N PHE A 55 -11.50 7.94 5.82
CA PHE A 55 -12.37 6.94 5.20
C PHE A 55 -13.80 7.15 5.66
N SER A 56 -14.72 7.45 4.75
CA SER A 56 -16.14 7.54 5.09
C SER A 56 -16.65 6.19 5.59
N LYS A 57 -17.42 6.18 6.68
CA LYS A 57 -18.05 4.96 7.22
C LYS A 57 -19.14 4.37 6.30
N LYS A 58 -19.42 5.01 5.18
CA LYS A 58 -20.34 4.58 4.13
C LYS A 58 -19.63 4.55 2.79
N ALA A 59 -19.87 3.51 2.00
CA ALA A 59 -19.38 3.45 0.63
C ALA A 59 -20.02 4.56 -0.23
N LYS A 60 -19.23 5.22 -1.08
CA LYS A 60 -19.67 6.34 -1.91
C LYS A 60 -19.00 6.35 -3.27
N GLU A 61 -19.69 6.93 -4.24
CA GLU A 61 -19.18 7.14 -5.61
C GLU A 61 -18.14 8.25 -5.68
N LYS A 62 -18.28 9.28 -4.85
CA LYS A 62 -17.31 10.36 -4.66
C LYS A 62 -17.06 10.57 -3.18
N ASN A 63 -15.91 11.14 -2.81
CA ASN A 63 -15.59 11.50 -1.43
C ASN A 63 -15.84 10.33 -0.46
N MET A 64 -15.31 9.15 -0.81
CA MET A 64 -15.27 7.97 0.05
C MET A 64 -13.97 7.96 0.86
N VAL A 65 -12.85 8.26 0.18
CA VAL A 65 -11.53 8.40 0.77
C VAL A 65 -11.01 9.80 0.48
N LYS A 66 -10.29 10.39 1.44
CA LYS A 66 -9.61 11.67 1.30
C LYS A 66 -8.21 11.55 1.87
N LEU A 67 -7.21 11.98 1.11
CA LEU A 67 -5.81 11.97 1.49
C LEU A 67 -5.28 13.41 1.41
N THR A 68 -4.62 13.86 2.49
CA THR A 68 -3.94 15.15 2.59
C THR A 68 -2.47 14.95 2.90
N TYR A 69 -1.58 15.65 2.20
CA TYR A 69 -0.15 15.70 2.47
C TYR A 69 0.40 17.06 2.08
N GLU A 70 1.16 17.72 2.96
CA GLU A 70 1.75 19.05 2.71
C GLU A 70 0.75 20.09 2.16
N GLY A 71 -0.51 20.02 2.60
CA GLY A 71 -1.59 20.90 2.14
C GLY A 71 -2.25 20.50 0.80
N HIS A 72 -1.65 19.57 0.05
CA HIS A 72 -2.24 18.98 -1.15
C HIS A 72 -3.31 17.94 -0.79
N LYS A 73 -4.41 17.92 -1.56
CA LYS A 73 -5.59 17.09 -1.26
C LYS A 73 -6.07 16.35 -2.49
N ILE A 74 -6.32 15.06 -2.31
CA ILE A 74 -7.02 14.21 -3.26
C ILE A 74 -8.17 13.50 -2.54
N SER A 75 -9.31 13.35 -3.21
CA SER A 75 -10.41 12.52 -2.73
C SER A 75 -10.93 11.64 -3.84
N TRP A 76 -11.42 10.45 -3.50
CA TRP A 76 -12.03 9.57 -4.48
C TRP A 76 -13.14 8.71 -3.89
N GLY A 77 -13.92 8.10 -4.77
CA GLY A 77 -14.88 7.06 -4.43
C GLY A 77 -15.01 6.06 -5.57
N MET A 78 -15.76 4.98 -5.34
CA MET A 78 -15.94 3.91 -6.32
C MET A 78 -17.31 4.06 -6.98
N VAL A 79 -17.33 4.22 -8.30
CA VAL A 79 -18.57 4.28 -9.09
C VAL A 79 -19.38 3.00 -8.85
N SER A 80 -20.71 3.09 -8.78
CA SER A 80 -21.60 1.95 -8.51
C SER A 80 -21.35 1.22 -7.18
N ALA A 81 -20.72 1.85 -6.19
CA ALA A 81 -20.57 1.27 -4.86
C ALA A 81 -21.91 1.03 -4.17
N ASN A 82 -22.01 -0.09 -3.46
CA ASN A 82 -23.17 -0.48 -2.67
C ASN A 82 -23.24 0.35 -1.37
N LYS A 83 -24.01 1.44 -1.43
CA LYS A 83 -24.15 2.44 -0.34
C LYS A 83 -24.78 1.89 0.95
N ASN A 84 -25.34 0.68 0.93
CA ASN A 84 -26.03 0.06 2.05
C ASN A 84 -25.12 -0.82 2.93
N LYS A 85 -23.82 -0.92 2.62
CA LYS A 85 -22.86 -1.70 3.41
C LYS A 85 -22.09 -0.80 4.37
N ASN A 86 -22.10 -1.18 5.64
CA ASN A 86 -21.34 -0.52 6.68
C ASN A 86 -19.86 -0.91 6.57
N VAL A 87 -18.99 0.08 6.71
CA VAL A 87 -17.55 -0.15 6.85
C VAL A 87 -17.30 -0.93 8.13
N LYS A 88 -16.52 -2.00 8.01
CA LYS A 88 -15.98 -2.69 9.17
C LYS A 88 -14.57 -2.15 9.39
N ASP A 89 -14.38 -1.49 10.52
CA ASP A 89 -13.05 -1.30 11.08
C ASP A 89 -12.53 -2.68 11.47
N GLN A 90 -11.51 -3.12 10.76
CA GLN A 90 -10.68 -4.21 11.20
C GLN A 90 -9.30 -3.60 11.42
N THR A 91 -9.13 -2.94 12.56
CA THR A 91 -7.84 -2.60 13.15
C THR A 91 -7.10 -3.90 13.46
N GLN A 92 -6.72 -4.63 12.41
CA GLN A 92 -5.78 -5.72 12.51
C GLN A 92 -4.41 -5.05 12.55
N ARG A 93 -3.82 -5.05 13.75
CA ARG A 93 -2.39 -4.84 13.90
C ARG A 93 -1.71 -5.97 13.13
N ARG A 94 -1.41 -5.74 11.84
CA ARG A 94 -0.80 -6.73 10.94
C ARG A 94 0.54 -7.28 11.49
N PHE A 95 1.20 -6.50 12.36
CA PHE A 95 2.52 -6.80 12.90
C PHE A 95 2.55 -6.76 14.44
N ASN A 96 1.69 -7.52 15.14
CA ASN A 96 1.89 -7.78 16.58
C ASN A 96 2.90 -8.94 16.74
N LEU A 97 4.18 -8.69 16.46
CA LEU A 97 5.17 -9.76 16.41
C LEU A 97 5.91 -9.96 17.74
N THR A 98 6.12 -8.92 18.55
CA THR A 98 6.92 -9.02 19.78
C THR A 98 6.66 -7.83 20.74
N ASN A 99 7.18 -7.93 21.97
CA ASN A 99 7.35 -6.78 22.89
C ASN A 99 8.69 -6.06 22.67
N ASP A 100 9.33 -6.25 21.52
CA ASP A 100 10.61 -5.59 21.22
C ASP A 100 10.34 -4.10 20.88
N PRO A 101 10.95 -3.15 21.60
CA PRO A 101 10.74 -1.72 21.39
C PRO A 101 11.13 -1.23 19.98
N GLN A 102 11.86 -2.02 19.19
CA GLN A 102 12.14 -1.72 17.78
C GLN A 102 10.96 -2.02 16.85
N TYR A 103 9.91 -2.68 17.34
CA TYR A 103 8.68 -2.92 16.58
C TYR A 103 7.65 -1.85 16.87
N LEU A 104 7.41 -1.00 15.87
CA LEU A 104 6.38 0.03 15.94
C LEU A 104 5.03 -0.57 15.55
N ASN A 105 4.25 -0.97 16.56
CA ASN A 105 3.01 -1.75 16.39
C ASN A 105 1.86 -0.98 15.72
N ASN A 106 1.93 0.35 15.72
CA ASN A 106 0.83 1.21 15.26
C ASN A 106 1.05 1.75 13.84
N ILE A 107 2.13 1.37 13.14
CA ILE A 107 2.45 1.92 11.81
C ILE A 107 1.52 1.43 10.69
N SER A 108 0.59 0.52 10.98
CA SER A 108 -0.34 0.00 9.98
C SER A 108 -1.76 -0.23 10.50
N SER A 109 -2.75 0.05 9.65
CA SER A 109 -4.16 -0.27 9.89
C SER A 109 -4.88 -0.62 8.58
N THR A 110 -5.97 -1.38 8.68
CA THR A 110 -6.79 -1.76 7.52
C THR A 110 -8.23 -1.31 7.69
N VAL A 111 -8.78 -0.64 6.67
CA VAL A 111 -10.21 -0.31 6.56
C VAL A 111 -10.84 -1.17 5.48
N THR A 112 -12.00 -1.78 5.78
CA THR A 112 -12.67 -2.70 4.85
C THR A 112 -14.07 -2.22 4.46
N TYR A 113 -14.29 -2.07 3.15
CA TYR A 113 -15.60 -1.92 2.51
C TYR A 113 -16.04 -3.27 1.93
N GLY A 114 -16.68 -4.10 2.77
CA GLY A 114 -17.12 -5.44 2.38
C GLY A 114 -18.38 -5.43 1.51
N GLU A 115 -18.41 -6.27 0.48
CA GLU A 115 -19.47 -6.35 -0.54
C GLU A 115 -19.76 -4.96 -1.13
N ILE A 116 -18.71 -4.18 -1.39
CA ILE A 116 -18.83 -2.85 -2.01
C ILE A 116 -19.46 -2.97 -3.40
N ARG A 117 -19.30 -4.12 -4.05
CA ARG A 117 -20.13 -4.62 -5.15
C ARG A 117 -20.36 -6.13 -4.94
N PRO A 118 -21.33 -6.77 -5.63
CA PRO A 118 -21.53 -8.21 -5.50
C PRO A 118 -20.24 -8.99 -5.73
N ASN A 119 -19.85 -9.82 -4.76
CA ASN A 119 -18.62 -10.62 -4.77
C ASN A 119 -17.30 -9.80 -4.82
N VAL A 120 -17.34 -8.51 -4.45
CA VAL A 120 -16.15 -7.64 -4.42
C VAL A 120 -16.03 -6.97 -3.06
N ASP A 121 -14.88 -7.16 -2.43
CA ASP A 121 -14.47 -6.39 -1.25
C ASP A 121 -13.39 -5.37 -1.64
N LEU A 122 -13.39 -4.22 -0.96
CA LEU A 122 -12.36 -3.20 -1.12
C LEU A 122 -11.70 -2.95 0.24
N TYR A 123 -10.38 -3.13 0.29
CA TYR A 123 -9.58 -2.88 1.48
C TYR A 123 -8.68 -1.68 1.24
N TYR A 124 -8.39 -0.95 2.32
CA TYR A 124 -7.39 0.08 2.37
C TYR A 124 -6.44 -0.22 3.51
N ASP A 125 -5.18 -0.51 3.20
CA ASP A 125 -4.12 -0.70 4.19
C ASP A 125 -3.28 0.58 4.25
N VAL A 126 -3.37 1.31 5.37
CA VAL A 126 -2.45 2.41 5.67
C VAL A 126 -1.19 1.79 6.25
N ILE A 127 -0.02 2.07 5.67
CA ILE A 127 1.26 1.52 6.10
C ILE A 127 2.32 2.62 6.01
N GLY A 128 2.91 3.01 7.14
CA GLY A 128 3.82 4.15 7.20
C GLY A 128 3.15 5.40 6.61
N MET A 129 3.74 5.98 5.57
CA MET A 129 3.20 7.11 4.80
C MET A 129 2.58 6.71 3.45
N SER A 130 2.02 5.52 3.33
CA SER A 130 1.42 5.02 2.09
C SER A 130 0.04 4.41 2.32
N LEU A 131 -0.78 4.47 1.27
CA LEU A 131 -2.10 3.86 1.24
C LEU A 131 -2.13 2.78 0.17
N LYS A 132 -2.20 1.52 0.58
CA LYS A 132 -2.48 0.41 -0.34
C LYS A 132 -3.97 0.18 -0.42
N GLU A 133 -4.49 -0.03 -1.61
CA GLU A 133 -5.86 -0.39 -1.86
C GLU A 133 -5.87 -1.81 -2.43
N ARG A 134 -6.77 -2.68 -1.98
CA ARG A 134 -6.91 -4.05 -2.49
C ARG A 134 -8.34 -4.29 -2.91
N ILE A 135 -8.54 -4.56 -4.20
CA ILE A 135 -9.82 -4.97 -4.77
C ILE A 135 -9.83 -6.50 -4.80
N VAL A 136 -10.69 -7.12 -3.99
CA VAL A 136 -10.74 -8.57 -3.84
C VAL A 136 -12.00 -9.11 -4.52
N LEU A 137 -11.81 -9.81 -5.63
CA LEU A 137 -12.83 -10.57 -6.34
C LEU A 137 -12.97 -11.92 -5.65
N LYS A 138 -14.11 -12.17 -4.99
CA LYS A 138 -14.34 -13.39 -4.22
C LYS A 138 -14.61 -14.62 -5.09
N SER A 139 -15.07 -14.42 -6.31
CA SER A 139 -15.41 -15.49 -7.24
C SER A 139 -15.37 -15.02 -8.69
N ALA A 140 -15.47 -15.95 -9.63
CA ALA A 140 -15.46 -15.68 -11.07
C ALA A 140 -16.65 -14.83 -11.54
N GLU A 141 -17.74 -14.80 -10.78
CA GLU A 141 -18.93 -13.98 -11.03
C GLU A 141 -18.79 -12.52 -10.57
N ALA A 142 -17.68 -12.15 -9.93
CA ALA A 142 -17.42 -10.76 -9.56
C ALA A 142 -17.33 -9.87 -10.81
N GLU A 143 -17.85 -8.64 -10.72
CA GLU A 143 -17.60 -7.63 -11.74
C GLU A 143 -16.10 -7.33 -11.84
N ARG A 144 -15.60 -7.19 -13.06
CA ARG A 144 -14.17 -7.08 -13.34
C ARG A 144 -13.72 -5.67 -13.71
N ASN A 145 -14.64 -4.71 -13.83
CA ASN A 145 -14.30 -3.33 -14.20
C ASN A 145 -14.57 -2.37 -13.05
N PHE A 146 -13.51 -1.71 -12.59
CA PHE A 146 -13.55 -0.85 -11.42
C PHE A 146 -13.23 0.58 -11.82
N THR A 147 -14.20 1.48 -11.62
CA THR A 147 -14.01 2.91 -11.91
C THR A 147 -14.02 3.69 -10.61
N PHE A 148 -12.95 4.45 -10.40
CA PHE A 148 -12.80 5.37 -9.29
C PHE A 148 -12.93 6.80 -9.78
N GLN A 149 -13.78 7.57 -9.11
CA GLN A 149 -13.94 8.98 -9.40
C GLN A 149 -13.09 9.80 -8.45
N PHE A 150 -12.04 10.42 -8.99
CA PHE A 150 -11.14 11.31 -8.27
C PHE A 150 -11.61 12.76 -8.35
N SER A 151 -11.37 13.50 -7.29
CA SER A 151 -11.45 14.96 -7.22
C SER A 151 -10.14 15.48 -6.65
N THR A 152 -9.54 16.44 -7.35
CA THR A 152 -8.25 17.02 -6.97
C THR A 152 -8.37 18.53 -6.89
N LYS A 153 -7.59 19.13 -5.98
CA LYS A 153 -7.44 20.58 -5.89
C LYS A 153 -5.97 20.97 -6.06
N ASP A 154 -5.70 21.92 -6.96
CA ASP A 154 -4.38 22.42 -7.31
C ASP A 154 -3.40 21.29 -7.73
N LEU A 155 -3.96 20.18 -8.23
CA LEU A 155 -3.26 18.97 -8.66
C LEU A 155 -3.90 18.44 -9.94
N THR A 156 -3.08 17.97 -10.87
CA THR A 156 -3.49 17.31 -12.11
C THR A 156 -3.10 15.83 -12.08
N MET A 157 -3.95 14.97 -12.63
CA MET A 157 -3.65 13.55 -12.81
C MET A 157 -3.23 13.27 -14.25
N SER A 158 -2.19 12.46 -14.43
CA SER A 158 -1.71 12.03 -15.75
C SER A 158 -1.24 10.58 -15.71
N LYS A 159 -1.38 9.87 -16.84
CA LYS A 159 -0.83 8.52 -17.02
C LYS A 159 0.57 8.64 -17.60
N ASP A 160 1.53 7.93 -17.01
CA ASP A 160 2.91 7.80 -17.48
C ASP A 160 3.27 6.31 -17.49
N GLU A 161 3.33 5.71 -18.68
CA GLU A 161 3.36 4.26 -18.86
C GLU A 161 2.23 3.59 -18.06
N ASP A 162 2.55 2.75 -17.08
CA ASP A 162 1.56 2.07 -16.21
C ASP A 162 1.37 2.77 -14.85
N ARG A 163 2.01 3.93 -14.63
CA ARG A 163 1.87 4.75 -13.43
C ARG A 163 0.81 5.84 -13.62
N ILE A 164 0.16 6.24 -12.53
CA ILE A 164 -0.65 7.47 -12.48
C ILE A 164 0.05 8.46 -11.57
N LEU A 165 0.30 9.66 -12.10
CA LEU A 165 1.05 10.72 -11.43
C LEU A 165 0.12 11.88 -11.10
N PHE A 166 0.21 12.37 -9.86
CA PHE A 166 -0.49 13.54 -9.38
C PHE A 166 0.51 14.69 -9.23
N ARG A 167 0.39 15.71 -10.07
CA ARG A 167 1.34 16.83 -10.12
C ARG A 167 0.69 18.14 -9.70
N SER A 168 1.39 18.93 -8.90
CA SER A 168 1.04 20.33 -8.62
C SER A 168 1.08 21.18 -9.88
N LEU A 169 0.52 22.39 -9.81
CA LEU A 169 0.46 23.32 -10.93
C LEU A 169 1.84 23.75 -11.46
N ASP A 170 2.89 23.63 -10.65
CA ASP A 170 4.29 23.89 -11.05
C ASP A 170 5.00 22.66 -11.66
N GLY A 171 4.31 21.51 -11.72
CA GLY A 171 4.82 20.28 -12.30
C GLY A 171 5.48 19.31 -11.31
N THR A 172 5.56 19.65 -10.01
CA THR A 172 6.12 18.76 -8.98
C THR A 172 5.21 17.56 -8.77
N GLU A 173 5.77 16.33 -8.79
CA GLU A 173 5.03 15.11 -8.48
C GLU A 173 4.81 15.02 -6.97
N VAL A 174 3.56 14.99 -6.53
CA VAL A 174 3.18 14.97 -5.10
C VAL A 174 2.75 13.57 -4.68
N PHE A 175 1.93 12.92 -5.51
CA PHE A 175 1.51 11.53 -5.32
C PHE A 175 1.74 10.72 -6.58
N CYS A 176 1.89 9.42 -6.40
CA CYS A 176 1.86 8.46 -7.50
C CYS A 176 1.09 7.19 -7.12
N MET A 177 0.54 6.55 -8.14
CA MET A 177 0.08 5.17 -8.09
C MET A 177 1.01 4.32 -8.96
N ASP A 178 1.54 3.26 -8.35
CA ASP A 178 2.43 2.31 -9.02
C ASP A 178 1.65 1.39 -9.97
N PRO A 179 2.35 0.70 -10.89
CA PRO A 179 1.72 -0.27 -11.78
C PRO A 179 0.96 -1.34 -11.00
N LEU A 180 -0.21 -1.71 -11.52
CA LEU A 180 -1.10 -2.67 -10.87
C LEU A 180 -0.66 -4.10 -11.14
N MET A 181 -0.91 -4.96 -10.16
CA MET A 181 -0.73 -6.39 -10.27
C MET A 181 -1.93 -7.11 -9.65
N MET A 182 -2.25 -8.28 -10.19
CA MET A 182 -3.27 -9.16 -9.63
C MET A 182 -2.70 -10.52 -9.24
N TYR A 183 -3.25 -11.10 -8.18
CA TYR A 183 -2.84 -12.39 -7.61
C TYR A 183 -4.06 -13.24 -7.36
N ASP A 184 -3.95 -14.53 -7.63
CA ASP A 184 -4.94 -15.50 -7.21
C ASP A 184 -4.63 -16.07 -5.82
N ALA A 185 -5.51 -16.92 -5.31
CA ALA A 185 -5.39 -17.51 -3.99
C ALA A 185 -4.18 -18.47 -3.84
N LEU A 186 -3.55 -18.89 -4.94
CA LEU A 186 -2.32 -19.69 -4.94
C LEU A 186 -1.05 -18.82 -5.08
N GLY A 187 -1.21 -17.51 -5.24
CA GLY A 187 -0.10 -16.56 -5.42
C GLY A 187 0.43 -16.48 -6.85
N ASN A 188 -0.30 -17.00 -7.84
CA ASN A 188 0.02 -16.76 -9.25
C ASN A 188 -0.29 -15.29 -9.56
N GLU A 189 0.64 -14.60 -10.20
CA GLU A 189 0.56 -13.15 -10.44
C GLU A 189 0.41 -12.79 -11.92
N SER A 190 -0.12 -11.61 -12.20
CA SER A 190 -0.11 -11.04 -13.54
C SER A 190 -0.19 -9.52 -13.57
N PRO A 191 0.58 -8.89 -14.48
CA PRO A 191 0.53 -7.46 -14.78
C PRO A 191 -0.58 -7.11 -15.79
N ALA A 192 -1.33 -8.10 -16.30
CA ALA A 192 -2.26 -7.91 -17.41
C ALA A 192 -3.52 -7.17 -16.96
N ILE A 193 -3.37 -5.87 -16.72
CA ILE A 193 -4.39 -4.96 -16.23
C ILE A 193 -4.29 -3.67 -17.03
N ASP A 194 -5.35 -3.32 -17.73
CA ASP A 194 -5.45 -2.05 -18.44
C ASP A 194 -5.94 -0.94 -17.51
N ILE A 195 -5.36 0.24 -17.67
CA ILE A 195 -5.72 1.45 -16.92
C ILE A 195 -6.08 2.57 -17.90
N THR A 196 -7.25 3.15 -17.75
CA THR A 196 -7.66 4.36 -18.48
C THR A 196 -7.92 5.51 -17.52
N LEU A 197 -7.45 6.70 -17.87
CA LEU A 197 -7.68 7.93 -17.12
C LEU A 197 -8.40 8.96 -18.00
N GLU A 198 -9.58 9.39 -17.58
CA GLU A 198 -10.39 10.40 -18.27
C GLU A 198 -10.55 11.65 -17.38
N CYS A 199 -10.21 12.83 -17.90
CA CYS A 199 -10.55 14.10 -17.24
C CYS A 199 -12.00 14.45 -17.58
N THR A 200 -12.87 14.45 -16.57
CA THR A 200 -14.30 14.75 -16.72
C THR A 200 -14.66 16.20 -16.40
N LYS A 201 -13.77 16.90 -15.70
CA LYS A 201 -13.91 18.32 -15.38
C LYS A 201 -12.56 18.95 -15.14
N ASP A 202 -12.37 20.13 -15.70
CA ASP A 202 -11.18 20.94 -15.54
C ASP A 202 -11.60 22.40 -15.29
N ASN A 203 -11.60 22.79 -14.01
CA ASN A 203 -11.95 24.12 -13.55
C ASN A 203 -10.71 24.85 -12.98
N GLN A 204 -9.61 24.87 -13.74
CA GLN A 204 -8.31 25.51 -13.43
C GLN A 204 -7.60 24.96 -12.19
N ASN A 205 -8.24 25.05 -11.03
CA ASN A 205 -7.71 24.62 -9.74
C ASN A 205 -8.47 23.41 -9.17
N ASN A 206 -9.61 23.02 -9.76
CA ASN A 206 -10.36 21.84 -9.33
C ASN A 206 -10.59 20.94 -10.53
N HIS A 207 -10.22 19.68 -10.41
CA HIS A 207 -10.35 18.70 -11.49
C HIS A 207 -11.12 17.47 -10.99
N GLU A 208 -11.85 16.82 -11.89
CA GLU A 208 -12.47 15.52 -11.64
C GLU A 208 -12.02 14.53 -12.71
N TYR A 209 -11.61 13.34 -12.27
CA TYR A 209 -11.12 12.28 -13.14
C TYR A 209 -11.88 10.98 -12.92
N LEU A 210 -12.00 10.17 -13.97
CA LEU A 210 -12.39 8.77 -13.88
C LEU A 210 -11.18 7.90 -14.19
N LEU A 211 -10.76 7.11 -13.21
CA LEU A 211 -9.73 6.08 -13.35
C LEU A 211 -10.43 4.73 -13.45
N THR A 212 -10.31 4.05 -14.58
CA THR A 212 -10.88 2.71 -14.77
C THR A 212 -9.78 1.67 -14.84
N ILE A 213 -9.93 0.62 -14.04
CA ILE A 213 -9.06 -0.55 -13.95
C ILE A 213 -9.81 -1.73 -14.58
N THR A 214 -9.17 -2.36 -15.57
CA THR A 214 -9.70 -3.49 -16.35
C THR A 214 -8.69 -4.63 -16.36
N PRO A 215 -8.79 -5.59 -15.42
CA PRO A 215 -7.99 -6.80 -15.42
C PRO A 215 -8.33 -7.70 -16.61
N SER A 216 -7.33 -8.44 -17.10
CA SER A 216 -7.47 -9.33 -18.24
C SER A 216 -8.42 -10.50 -17.99
N ASP A 217 -9.50 -10.58 -18.77
CA ASP A 217 -10.41 -11.72 -18.78
C ASP A 217 -9.68 -13.02 -19.13
N GLN A 218 -8.71 -12.99 -20.06
CA GLN A 218 -7.93 -14.18 -20.42
C GLN A 218 -7.21 -14.79 -19.21
N TRP A 219 -6.69 -13.95 -18.30
CA TRP A 219 -6.00 -14.41 -17.10
C TRP A 219 -6.98 -14.85 -16.00
N LEU A 220 -8.11 -14.15 -15.86
CA LEU A 220 -9.14 -14.46 -14.87
C LEU A 220 -9.96 -15.71 -15.21
N ASP A 221 -10.21 -15.96 -16.51
CA ASP A 221 -10.98 -17.11 -17.01
C ASP A 221 -10.12 -18.36 -17.26
N ASN A 222 -8.82 -18.30 -16.97
CA ASN A 222 -7.97 -19.47 -17.02
C ASN A 222 -8.52 -20.56 -16.07
N PRO A 223 -8.77 -21.80 -16.52
CA PRO A 223 -9.30 -22.87 -15.67
C PRO A 223 -8.45 -23.21 -14.44
N GLU A 224 -7.17 -22.84 -14.43
CA GLU A 224 -6.28 -22.98 -13.27
C GLU A 224 -6.44 -21.85 -12.23
N ARG A 225 -7.26 -20.83 -12.52
CA ARG A 225 -7.46 -19.68 -11.64
C ARG A 225 -8.19 -20.08 -10.36
N VAL A 226 -7.60 -19.72 -9.22
CA VAL A 226 -8.20 -19.96 -7.90
C VAL A 226 -8.58 -18.64 -7.23
N PHE A 227 -9.87 -18.40 -7.03
CA PHE A 227 -10.37 -17.23 -6.30
C PHE A 227 -10.25 -17.42 -4.77
N PRO A 228 -10.14 -16.36 -3.96
CA PRO A 228 -10.23 -14.95 -4.36
C PRO A 228 -9.03 -14.45 -5.18
N VAL A 229 -9.30 -13.51 -6.09
CA VAL A 229 -8.27 -12.75 -6.79
C VAL A 229 -8.17 -11.36 -6.17
N THR A 230 -6.95 -10.92 -5.87
CA THR A 230 -6.68 -9.56 -5.35
C THR A 230 -5.97 -8.73 -6.41
N ILE A 231 -6.48 -7.54 -6.69
CA ILE A 231 -5.81 -6.48 -7.46
C ILE A 231 -5.32 -5.44 -6.45
N ASP A 232 -4.05 -5.04 -6.50
CA ASP A 232 -3.40 -4.22 -5.46
C ASP A 232 -2.92 -2.85 -6.01
N PRO A 233 -3.81 -1.85 -6.15
CA PRO A 233 -3.39 -0.45 -6.33
C PRO A 233 -2.70 0.13 -5.10
N SER A 234 -1.75 1.05 -5.31
CA SER A 234 -1.14 1.83 -4.24
C SER A 234 -1.25 3.33 -4.52
N ILE A 235 -1.39 4.15 -3.49
CA ILE A 235 -1.20 5.59 -3.59
C ILE A 235 -0.19 5.99 -2.52
N GLN A 236 0.86 6.66 -2.94
CA GLN A 236 1.96 7.08 -2.07
C GLN A 236 2.43 8.49 -2.41
N THR A 237 3.10 9.12 -1.45
CA THR A 237 3.85 10.35 -1.69
C THR A 237 5.13 10.03 -2.46
N THR A 238 5.58 10.96 -3.29
CA THR A 238 6.85 10.82 -4.05
C THR A 238 8.08 11.04 -3.21
N GLN A 239 7.93 11.71 -2.07
CA GLN A 239 8.97 11.96 -1.09
C GLN A 239 9.23 10.74 -0.18
N ASN A 240 8.96 9.52 -0.64
CA ASN A 240 9.24 8.31 0.11
C ASN A 240 10.58 7.69 -0.35
N PRO A 241 11.73 8.14 0.17
CA PRO A 241 12.97 7.40 0.00
C PRO A 241 12.85 6.12 0.83
N SER A 242 12.50 5.00 0.20
CA SER A 242 12.58 3.72 0.90
C SER A 242 14.04 3.52 1.33
N SER A 243 14.30 3.60 2.64
CA SER A 243 15.67 3.38 3.18
C SER A 243 16.13 1.94 2.95
N VAL A 244 15.18 1.04 2.71
CA VAL A 244 15.35 -0.33 2.25
C VAL A 244 14.69 -0.47 0.89
N MET A 245 15.47 -0.88 -0.11
CA MET A 245 15.00 -1.32 -1.41
C MET A 245 15.08 -2.83 -1.44
N ASP A 246 14.02 -3.49 -1.91
CA ASP A 246 14.03 -4.92 -2.12
C ASP A 246 13.60 -5.26 -3.54
N THR A 247 13.99 -6.44 -4.00
CA THR A 247 13.43 -7.09 -5.17
C THR A 247 13.63 -8.60 -5.03
N TYR A 248 13.10 -9.38 -5.96
CA TYR A 248 13.40 -10.80 -6.00
C TYR A 248 13.53 -11.32 -7.43
N ILE A 249 14.31 -12.39 -7.58
CA ILE A 249 14.45 -13.15 -8.81
C ILE A 249 13.63 -14.42 -8.65
N SER A 250 12.70 -14.68 -9.58
CA SER A 250 11.89 -15.89 -9.59
C SER A 250 12.15 -16.74 -10.83
N SER A 251 12.42 -18.04 -10.67
CA SER A 251 12.58 -18.94 -11.81
C SER A 251 11.28 -19.19 -12.58
N GLY A 252 10.13 -18.90 -11.99
CA GLY A 252 8.81 -19.00 -12.64
C GLY A 252 8.53 -17.81 -13.56
N SER A 253 9.17 -16.66 -13.30
CA SER A 253 9.03 -15.42 -14.07
C SER A 253 10.39 -14.76 -14.30
N PRO A 254 11.33 -15.42 -15.00
CA PRO A 254 12.74 -15.02 -15.04
C PRO A 254 13.01 -13.69 -15.75
N ASN A 255 12.05 -13.20 -16.54
CA ASN A 255 12.16 -11.96 -17.33
C ASN A 255 11.30 -10.81 -16.78
N TYR A 256 10.74 -10.96 -15.58
CA TYR A 256 9.89 -9.94 -14.97
C TYR A 256 10.64 -9.25 -13.82
N SER A 257 10.71 -7.93 -13.88
CA SER A 257 11.39 -7.07 -12.90
C SER A 257 10.43 -5.98 -12.42
N SER A 258 9.41 -6.35 -11.65
CA SER A 258 8.42 -5.37 -11.15
C SER A 258 8.17 -5.56 -9.66
N TYR A 259 9.18 -5.36 -8.82
CA TYR A 259 9.02 -5.54 -7.38
C TYR A 259 9.64 -4.37 -6.64
N TYR A 260 9.06 -3.18 -6.84
CA TYR A 260 9.29 -2.04 -5.96
C TYR A 260 8.05 -1.86 -5.09
N ASN A 261 8.25 -1.87 -3.76
CA ASN A 261 7.30 -1.36 -2.77
C ASN A 261 6.11 -2.26 -2.37
N TRP A 262 6.33 -3.58 -2.34
CA TRP A 262 5.25 -4.54 -2.09
C TRP A 262 5.04 -4.79 -0.59
N GLY A 263 6.03 -4.44 0.24
CA GLY A 263 6.01 -4.74 1.65
C GLY A 263 6.25 -6.23 1.94
N TRP A 264 6.63 -7.01 0.91
CA TRP A 264 7.03 -8.41 0.98
C TRP A 264 7.88 -8.76 -0.25
N PHE A 265 8.76 -9.75 -0.09
CA PHE A 265 9.58 -10.32 -1.16
C PHE A 265 9.46 -11.84 -1.16
N LYS A 266 9.67 -12.48 -2.31
CA LYS A 266 9.73 -13.95 -2.39
C LYS A 266 11.15 -14.43 -2.09
N VAL A 267 11.26 -15.43 -1.23
CA VAL A 267 12.52 -16.11 -0.91
C VAL A 267 12.27 -17.60 -0.73
N GLY A 268 13.23 -18.43 -1.14
CA GLY A 268 13.14 -19.89 -1.00
C GLY A 268 12.43 -20.57 -2.17
N THR A 269 11.88 -21.76 -1.93
CA THR A 269 11.32 -22.63 -2.98
C THR A 269 9.84 -22.86 -2.77
N ASN A 270 9.04 -22.70 -3.84
CA ASN A 270 7.63 -23.08 -3.89
C ASN A 270 7.40 -24.02 -5.08
N GLY A 271 7.16 -25.30 -4.81
CA GLY A 271 7.10 -26.33 -5.84
C GLY A 271 8.41 -26.44 -6.62
N SER A 272 8.36 -26.24 -7.94
CA SER A 272 9.54 -26.17 -8.81
C SER A 272 10.11 -24.76 -8.96
N THR A 273 9.43 -23.74 -8.41
CA THR A 273 9.84 -22.34 -8.52
C THR A 273 10.82 -21.97 -7.41
N VAL A 274 11.98 -21.45 -7.78
CA VAL A 274 13.02 -20.96 -6.88
C VAL A 274 13.01 -19.44 -6.90
N ASN A 275 12.96 -18.83 -5.72
CA ASN A 275 12.98 -17.39 -5.52
C ASN A 275 14.19 -16.96 -4.69
N LYS A 276 14.82 -15.85 -5.09
CA LYS A 276 15.92 -15.21 -4.36
C LYS A 276 15.58 -13.76 -4.08
N ALA A 277 15.53 -13.38 -2.81
CA ALA A 277 15.38 -11.99 -2.42
C ALA A 277 16.72 -11.25 -2.52
N LEU A 278 16.67 -10.01 -2.97
CA LEU A 278 17.77 -9.05 -2.98
C LEU A 278 17.32 -7.87 -2.14
N ILE A 279 18.08 -7.54 -1.09
CA ILE A 279 17.76 -6.44 -0.19
C ILE A 279 18.96 -5.49 -0.21
N TYR A 280 18.68 -4.23 -0.43
CA TYR A 280 19.63 -3.13 -0.40
C TYR A 280 19.14 -2.09 0.61
N PHE A 281 20.02 -1.59 1.45
CA PHE A 281 19.71 -0.48 2.35
C PHE A 281 20.95 0.36 2.58
N HIS A 282 20.72 1.63 2.86
CA HIS A 282 21.78 2.50 3.32
C HIS A 282 22.11 2.17 4.78
N LEU A 283 23.40 2.02 5.09
CA LEU A 283 23.83 1.91 6.49
C LEU A 283 23.43 3.19 7.23
N PRO A 284 22.81 3.09 8.43
CA PRO A 284 22.47 4.26 9.23
C PRO A 284 23.70 5.14 9.46
N GLU A 285 23.56 6.47 9.36
CA GLU A 285 24.67 7.42 9.53
C GLU A 285 25.36 7.32 10.90
N ALA A 286 24.64 6.79 11.89
CA ALA A 286 25.17 6.49 13.21
C ALA A 286 26.31 5.45 13.18
N ILE A 287 26.37 4.60 12.15
CA ILE A 287 27.43 3.61 11.92
C ILE A 287 28.47 4.19 10.98
N LYS A 288 29.65 4.48 11.52
CA LYS A 288 30.79 5.03 10.76
C LYS A 288 31.63 3.92 10.15
N PHE A 289 32.40 4.25 9.11
CA PHE A 289 33.30 3.30 8.43
C PHE A 289 34.30 2.61 9.37
N SER A 290 34.66 3.25 10.49
CA SER A 290 35.58 2.69 11.49
C SER A 290 34.90 1.76 12.51
N ASP A 291 33.57 1.68 12.50
CA ASP A 291 32.83 0.94 13.52
C ASP A 291 32.81 -0.55 13.19
N ARG A 292 32.82 -1.38 14.23
CA ARG A 292 32.76 -2.84 14.08
C ARG A 292 31.34 -3.32 14.34
N VAL A 293 30.73 -3.92 13.32
CA VAL A 293 29.46 -4.66 13.47
C VAL A 293 29.75 -5.93 14.27
N ILE A 294 29.24 -6.00 15.49
CA ILE A 294 29.39 -7.18 16.38
C ILE A 294 28.17 -8.09 16.37
N HIS A 295 27.04 -7.60 15.84
CA HIS A 295 25.79 -8.32 15.71
C HIS A 295 24.94 -7.66 14.60
N ALA A 296 24.19 -8.47 13.85
CA ALA A 296 23.22 -8.01 12.87
C ALA A 296 22.08 -9.03 12.80
N GLU A 297 20.84 -8.53 12.73
CA GLU A 297 19.63 -9.34 12.64
C GLU A 297 18.72 -8.79 11.53
N LEU A 298 18.06 -9.70 10.80
CA LEU A 298 17.02 -9.35 9.84
C LEU A 298 15.69 -9.91 10.34
N HIS A 299 14.77 -9.01 10.65
CA HIS A 299 13.42 -9.37 11.03
C HIS A 299 12.54 -9.43 9.77
N ALA A 300 12.17 -10.66 9.37
CA ALA A 300 11.21 -10.89 8.30
C ALA A 300 10.04 -11.72 8.83
N ALA A 301 8.82 -11.33 8.46
CA ALA A 301 7.61 -12.09 8.77
C ALA A 301 7.02 -12.66 7.47
N PRO A 302 6.40 -13.86 7.51
CA PRO A 302 5.69 -14.37 6.35
C PRO A 302 4.59 -13.40 5.95
N TYR A 303 4.46 -13.14 4.64
CA TYR A 303 3.34 -12.37 4.14
C TYR A 303 2.07 -13.19 4.27
N LEU A 304 1.21 -12.82 5.22
CA LEU A 304 -0.09 -13.45 5.45
C LEU A 304 -1.12 -12.90 4.45
N GLY A 305 -0.95 -13.22 3.16
CA GLY A 305 -2.13 -13.51 2.33
C GLY A 305 -2.74 -14.81 2.82
N GLU A 306 -4.05 -15.04 2.64
CA GLU A 306 -4.83 -16.12 3.29
C GLU A 306 -4.25 -17.56 3.18
N ASN A 307 -3.17 -17.80 2.42
CA ASN A 307 -2.59 -19.12 2.15
C ASN A 307 -1.04 -19.26 2.25
N SER A 308 -0.29 -18.44 3.00
CA SER A 308 1.16 -18.70 3.13
C SER A 308 1.49 -19.79 4.17
N SER A 309 2.21 -20.83 3.72
CA SER A 309 2.79 -21.89 4.57
C SER A 309 4.31 -21.74 4.69
N LEU A 310 4.83 -22.14 5.84
CA LEU A 310 6.14 -21.76 6.38
C LEU A 310 7.24 -22.79 5.99
N PHE A 311 8.39 -22.30 5.52
CA PHE A 311 9.67 -23.00 5.66
C PHE A 311 10.78 -21.97 5.87
N THR A 312 11.27 -21.84 7.10
CA THR A 312 12.44 -21.02 7.39
C THR A 312 13.45 -21.82 8.20
N GLN A 313 14.60 -22.08 7.60
CA GLN A 313 15.86 -22.28 8.31
C GLN A 313 16.90 -21.49 7.51
N LEU A 314 17.23 -20.28 7.99
CA LEU A 314 18.38 -19.51 7.50
C LEU A 314 19.39 -19.51 8.63
N GLU A 315 20.36 -20.42 8.54
CA GLU A 315 21.59 -20.33 9.33
C GLU A 315 22.56 -19.43 8.57
N SER A 316 23.06 -18.39 9.23
CA SER A 316 24.20 -17.63 8.74
C SER A 316 25.48 -18.43 8.99
N SER A 317 26.27 -18.60 7.92
CA SER A 317 27.65 -19.10 7.96
C SER A 317 28.65 -17.97 8.16
#